data_AF-A0A1F8R1C0-F1
#
_entry.id   AF-A0A1F8R1C0-F1
#
_cell.length_a   1.000
_cell.length_b   1.000
_cell.length_c   1.000
_cell.angle_alpha   90.00
_cell.angle_beta   90.00
_cell.angle_gamma   90.00
#
_symmetry.space_group_name_H-M   'P 1'
#
loop_
_entity.id
_entity.type
_entity.pdbx_description
1 polymer ?
#
loop_
_entity_poly.entity_id
_entity_poly.type
_entity_poly.pdbx_seq_one_letter_code
_entity_poly.pdbx_strand_id
1 'polypeptide(L)'
;MTPGVHDDFNQYTIGTHGDYETKLLWTIDDQGAHFVPGDMFWDSSRKRPSHTNISDSAYFGGEAWRTGPNEITINAGSGAFGYNRDYAKSLTGEALEAYKSAMQARFDRAAEYFKDLGFEVKTIPLAER
;
A
#
# COMPACT_ATOMS: atom_id res chain seq x y z
N MET A 1 11.46 -17.61 7.68
CA MET A 1 10.31 -16.79 8.09
C MET A 1 10.18 -15.69 7.07
N THR A 2 9.08 -15.68 6.31
CA THR A 2 8.73 -14.56 5.43
C THR A 2 8.12 -13.48 6.32
N PRO A 3 8.74 -12.31 6.49
CA PRO A 3 8.16 -11.23 7.28
C PRO A 3 6.88 -10.73 6.58
N GLY A 4 5.76 -10.69 7.28
CA GLY A 4 4.55 -10.04 6.77
C GLY A 4 3.22 -10.77 7.02
N VAL A 5 3.24 -12.05 7.38
CA VAL A 5 1.99 -12.78 7.67
C VAL A 5 1.59 -12.57 9.13
N HIS A 6 0.52 -11.80 9.37
CA HIS A 6 -0.18 -11.74 10.67
C HIS A 6 0.61 -11.30 11.91
N ASP A 7 1.76 -10.63 11.78
CA ASP A 7 2.40 -10.05 12.97
C ASP A 7 1.57 -8.88 13.53
N ASP A 8 1.63 -8.71 14.85
CA ASP A 8 0.90 -7.68 15.60
C ASP A 8 1.12 -6.29 14.98
N PHE A 9 0.11 -5.74 14.29
CA PHE A 9 0.18 -4.39 13.71
C PHE A 9 0.52 -3.33 14.76
N ASN A 10 0.27 -3.58 16.04
CA ASN A 10 0.65 -2.69 17.13
C ASN A 10 2.16 -2.58 17.36
N GLN A 11 2.97 -3.45 16.77
CA GLN A 11 4.43 -3.35 16.80
C GLN A 11 4.93 -2.09 16.09
N TYR A 12 4.16 -1.55 15.14
CA TYR A 12 4.53 -0.34 14.41
C TYR A 12 4.24 0.91 15.23
N THR A 13 5.14 1.89 15.17
CA THR A 13 4.97 3.18 15.84
C THR A 13 3.75 3.92 15.28
N ILE A 14 2.94 4.51 16.18
CA ILE A 14 1.86 5.42 15.75
C ILE A 14 2.49 6.67 15.13
N GLY A 15 2.03 7.03 13.94
CA GLY A 15 2.50 8.19 13.20
C GLY A 15 1.35 8.98 12.59
N THR A 16 1.70 9.83 11.63
CA THR A 16 0.76 10.62 10.85
C THR A 16 1.07 10.43 9.37
N HIS A 17 0.04 10.47 8.53
CA HIS A 17 0.23 10.44 7.08
C HIS A 17 1.28 11.47 6.61
N GLY A 18 2.19 11.02 5.74
CA GLY A 18 3.25 11.86 5.17
C GLY A 18 4.55 11.87 5.99
N ASP A 19 4.51 11.40 7.24
CA ASP A 19 5.73 11.18 8.02
C ASP A 19 6.52 10.00 7.42
N TYR A 20 7.82 10.21 7.21
CA TYR A 20 8.69 9.23 6.61
C TYR A 20 9.12 8.15 7.60
N GLU A 21 9.32 8.49 8.88
CA GLU A 21 9.86 7.58 9.90
C GLU A 21 8.83 6.50 10.30
N THR A 22 7.55 6.83 10.22
CA THR A 22 6.44 5.91 10.55
C THR A 22 5.79 5.30 9.32
N LYS A 23 6.32 5.58 8.12
CA LYS A 23 5.76 5.06 6.88
C LYS A 23 6.00 3.56 6.75
N LEU A 24 4.93 2.83 6.45
CA LEU A 24 4.97 1.42 6.07
C LEU A 24 4.77 1.27 4.57
N LEU A 25 5.44 0.28 3.98
CA LEU A 25 5.03 -0.30 2.71
C LEU A 25 4.15 -1.51 2.98
N TRP A 26 3.09 -1.66 2.19
CA TRP A 26 2.21 -2.83 2.29
C TRP A 26 1.90 -3.45 0.94
N THR A 27 1.68 -4.76 0.96
CA THR A 27 1.18 -5.56 -0.17
C THR A 27 0.07 -6.47 0.31
N ILE A 28 -0.82 -6.89 -0.59
CA ILE A 28 -1.78 -7.97 -0.34
C ILE A 28 -1.63 -9.04 -1.44
N ASP A 29 -1.50 -10.28 -1.01
CA ASP A 29 -1.45 -11.48 -1.85
C ASP A 29 -2.33 -12.60 -1.27
N ASP A 30 -2.22 -13.81 -1.81
CA ASP A 30 -3.01 -14.97 -1.37
C ASP A 30 -2.69 -15.42 0.07
N GLN A 31 -1.61 -14.92 0.69
CA GLN A 31 -1.27 -15.16 2.09
C GLN A 31 -1.71 -14.02 3.02
N GLY A 32 -2.37 -12.99 2.48
CA GLY A 32 -2.91 -11.87 3.23
C GLY A 32 -2.12 -10.57 3.04
N ALA A 33 -2.23 -9.67 4.02
CA ALA A 33 -1.56 -8.38 3.98
C ALA A 33 -0.22 -8.43 4.69
N HIS A 34 0.79 -7.84 4.07
CA HIS A 34 2.17 -7.76 4.57
C HIS A 34 2.55 -6.30 4.79
N PHE A 35 3.29 -6.02 5.86
CA PHE A 35 3.75 -4.68 6.22
C PHE A 35 5.23 -4.67 6.55
N VAL A 36 5.94 -3.65 6.09
CA VAL A 36 7.34 -3.39 6.46
C VAL A 36 7.61 -1.89 6.61
N PRO A 37 8.49 -1.45 7.53
CA PRO A 37 8.91 -0.05 7.59
C PRO A 37 9.59 0.37 6.28
N GLY A 38 9.22 1.52 5.72
CA GLY A 38 9.70 1.97 4.43
C GLY A 38 11.18 2.38 4.41
N ASP A 39 11.76 2.62 5.59
CA ASP A 39 13.15 3.01 5.78
C ASP A 39 14.05 1.86 6.26
N MET A 40 13.50 0.67 6.52
CA MET A 40 14.29 -0.47 6.96
C MET A 40 15.36 -0.82 5.93
N PHE A 41 16.49 -1.33 6.41
CA PHE A 41 17.49 -1.89 5.51
C PHE A 41 16.93 -3.12 4.80
N TRP A 42 17.11 -3.17 3.49
CA TRP A 42 16.85 -4.36 2.68
C TRP A 42 18.03 -4.60 1.77
N ASP A 43 18.43 -5.85 1.56
CA ASP A 43 19.50 -6.15 0.62
C ASP A 43 19.01 -6.07 -0.83
N SER A 44 18.81 -4.83 -1.27
CA SER A 44 18.42 -4.45 -2.63
C SER A 44 19.39 -3.40 -3.16
N SER A 45 19.35 -3.13 -4.47
CA SER A 45 20.12 -2.02 -5.07
C SER A 45 19.76 -0.66 -4.46
N ARG A 46 18.55 -0.51 -3.91
CA ARG A 46 18.06 0.71 -3.24
C ARG A 46 18.38 0.75 -1.75
N LYS A 47 18.90 -0.35 -1.18
CA LYS A 47 19.16 -0.55 0.25
C LYS A 47 17.95 -0.26 1.15
N ARG A 48 16.75 -0.43 0.58
CA ARG A 48 15.42 -0.20 1.16
C ARG A 48 14.43 -1.19 0.56
N PRO A 49 13.32 -1.51 1.25
CA PRO A 49 12.29 -2.37 0.68
C PRO A 49 11.61 -1.70 -0.51
N SER A 50 11.07 -2.54 -1.38
CA SER A 50 10.08 -2.16 -2.39
C SER A 50 8.95 -3.19 -2.36
N HIS A 51 7.77 -2.85 -2.91
CA HIS A 51 6.63 -3.77 -2.90
C HIS A 51 6.96 -5.15 -3.50
N THR A 52 7.73 -5.17 -4.58
CA THR A 52 8.15 -6.42 -5.23
C THR A 52 9.20 -7.20 -4.43
N ASN A 53 9.84 -6.59 -3.43
CA ASN A 53 10.67 -7.31 -2.45
C ASN A 53 9.83 -7.93 -1.34
N ILE A 54 8.67 -7.35 -1.02
CA ILE A 54 7.75 -7.82 0.02
C ILE A 54 6.95 -9.02 -0.50
N SER A 55 6.37 -8.88 -1.69
CA SER A 55 5.63 -9.95 -2.35
C SER A 55 5.73 -9.80 -3.87
N ASP A 56 6.13 -10.89 -4.54
CA ASP A 56 6.22 -11.00 -5.99
C ASP A 56 4.87 -11.34 -6.65
N SER A 57 3.89 -11.76 -5.85
CA SER A 57 2.56 -12.21 -6.25
C SER A 57 1.45 -11.27 -5.76
N ALA A 58 1.82 -10.13 -5.19
CA ALA A 58 0.88 -9.12 -4.74
C ALA A 58 -0.06 -8.70 -5.88
N TYR A 59 -1.36 -8.70 -5.61
CA TYR A 59 -2.33 -8.14 -6.53
C TYR A 59 -2.55 -6.64 -6.30
N PHE A 60 -2.16 -6.13 -5.13
CA PHE A 60 -2.17 -4.70 -4.82
C PHE A 60 -1.15 -4.35 -3.73
N GLY A 61 -0.75 -3.08 -3.70
CA GLY A 61 0.18 -2.57 -2.69
C GLY A 61 0.18 -1.05 -2.63
N GLY A 62 0.74 -0.51 -1.56
CA GLY A 62 0.67 0.92 -1.28
C GLY A 62 1.57 1.38 -0.13
N GLU A 63 1.32 2.61 0.30
CA GLU A 63 1.92 3.16 1.51
C GLU A 63 0.86 3.15 2.63
N ALA A 64 1.29 2.93 3.86
CA ALA A 64 0.41 2.95 5.03
C ALA A 64 1.05 3.61 6.23
N TRP A 65 0.22 4.04 7.16
CA TRP A 65 0.60 4.56 8.47
C TRP A 65 -0.34 3.99 9.51
N ARG A 66 0.21 3.51 10.62
CA ARG A 66 -0.58 3.26 11.83
C ARG A 66 -0.88 4.61 12.47
N THR A 67 -2.13 5.04 12.43
CA THR A 67 -2.56 6.36 12.94
C THR A 67 -3.31 6.26 14.28
N GLY A 68 -3.48 5.03 14.78
CA GLY A 68 -4.04 4.73 16.09
C GLY A 68 -3.92 3.24 16.40
N PRO A 69 -4.42 2.76 17.56
CA PRO A 69 -4.32 1.35 17.94
C PRO A 69 -4.85 0.38 16.89
N ASN A 70 -6.06 0.63 16.39
CA ASN A 70 -6.69 -0.13 15.31
C ASN A 70 -6.97 0.76 14.09
N GLU A 71 -6.27 1.89 13.95
CA GLU A 71 -6.49 2.82 12.85
C GLU A 71 -5.33 2.75 11.86
N ILE A 72 -5.67 2.60 10.59
CA ILE A 72 -4.72 2.59 9.49
C ILE A 72 -5.10 3.64 8.46
N THR A 73 -4.13 4.46 8.06
CA THR A 73 -4.24 5.29 6.87
C THR A 73 -3.52 4.61 5.72
N ILE A 74 -4.21 4.31 4.62
CA ILE A 74 -3.63 3.71 3.41
C ILE A 74 -3.65 4.69 2.25
N ASN A 75 -2.63 4.62 1.41
CA ASN A 75 -2.48 5.40 0.19
C ASN A 75 -2.19 4.46 -0.98
N ALA A 76 -2.92 4.65 -2.08
CA ALA A 76 -2.77 3.89 -3.33
C ALA A 76 -1.50 4.23 -4.14
N GLY A 77 -0.55 4.98 -3.57
CA GLY A 77 0.59 5.58 -4.23
C GLY A 77 1.68 4.63 -4.75
N SER A 78 1.46 3.30 -4.73
CA SER A 78 2.40 2.34 -5.33
C SER A 78 2.23 2.29 -6.85
N GLY A 79 3.31 2.57 -7.58
CA GLY A 79 3.37 2.38 -9.03
C GLY A 79 3.59 0.93 -9.47
N ALA A 80 3.94 0.01 -8.55
CA ALA A 80 4.27 -1.38 -8.88
C ALA A 80 3.02 -2.28 -8.99
N PHE A 81 2.05 -2.10 -8.09
CA PHE A 81 0.82 -2.89 -8.05
C PHE A 81 -0.45 -2.03 -8.05
N GLY A 82 -0.30 -0.72 -8.25
CA GLY A 82 -1.40 0.25 -8.32
C GLY A 82 -1.32 1.12 -9.56
N TYR A 83 -1.42 2.43 -9.38
CA TYR A 83 -1.48 3.39 -10.48
C TYR A 83 -0.09 3.71 -11.05
N ASN A 84 0.16 3.26 -12.27
CA ASN A 84 1.35 3.61 -13.04
C ASN A 84 1.13 4.96 -13.75
N ARG A 85 1.79 6.00 -13.24
CA ARG A 85 1.68 7.37 -13.77
C ARG A 85 2.14 7.50 -15.21
N ASP A 86 3.20 6.81 -15.62
CA ASP A 86 3.74 6.97 -16.97
C ASP A 86 2.90 6.24 -18.01
N TYR A 87 2.31 5.10 -17.64
CA TYR A 87 1.28 4.46 -18.43
C TYR A 87 0.02 5.33 -18.52
N ALA A 88 -0.45 5.88 -17.40
CA ALA A 88 -1.62 6.76 -17.42
C ALA A 88 -1.41 8.00 -18.32
N LYS A 89 -0.20 8.59 -18.35
CA LYS A 89 0.13 9.70 -19.27
C LYS A 89 0.08 9.31 -20.75
N SER A 90 0.24 8.03 -21.10
CA SER A 90 0.12 7.58 -22.49
C SER A 90 -1.32 7.31 -22.91
N LEU A 91 -2.27 7.30 -21.96
CA LEU A 91 -3.69 7.12 -22.21
C LEU A 91 -4.40 8.47 -22.32
N THR A 92 -5.50 8.52 -23.07
CA THR A 92 -6.39 9.68 -23.19
C THR A 92 -7.85 9.26 -23.27
N GLY A 93 -8.77 10.23 -23.04
CA GLY A 93 -10.20 10.01 -23.16
C GLY A 93 -10.72 8.85 -22.30
N GLU A 94 -11.60 8.03 -22.88
CA GLU A 94 -12.24 6.89 -22.22
C GLU A 94 -11.23 5.87 -21.68
N ALA A 95 -10.11 5.65 -22.38
CA ALA A 95 -9.09 4.70 -21.93
C ALA A 95 -8.42 5.13 -20.62
N LEU A 96 -8.16 6.43 -20.46
CA LEU A 96 -7.62 6.98 -19.22
C LEU A 96 -8.63 6.85 -18.07
N GLU A 97 -9.90 7.15 -18.33
CA GLU A 97 -10.96 7.05 -17.32
C GLU A 97 -11.21 5.60 -16.90
N ALA A 98 -11.23 4.66 -17.85
CA ALA A 98 -11.32 3.23 -17.56
C ALA A 98 -10.13 2.75 -16.72
N TYR A 99 -8.91 3.20 -17.03
CA TYR A 99 -7.72 2.88 -16.25
C TYR A 99 -7.82 3.40 -14.81
N LYS A 100 -8.16 4.67 -14.62
CA LYS A 100 -8.35 5.27 -13.28
C LYS A 100 -9.42 4.54 -12.49
N SER A 101 -10.57 4.24 -13.10
CA SER A 101 -11.68 3.52 -12.47
C SER A 101 -11.26 2.12 -12.03
N ALA A 102 -10.53 1.38 -12.89
CA ALA A 102 -10.01 0.06 -12.54
C ALA A 102 -9.00 0.13 -11.37
N MET A 103 -8.13 1.15 -11.33
CA MET A 103 -7.18 1.32 -10.22
C MET A 103 -7.88 1.72 -8.92
N GLN A 104 -8.88 2.60 -8.99
CA GLN A 104 -9.69 2.97 -7.84
C GLN A 104 -10.43 1.75 -7.27
N ALA A 105 -11.06 0.93 -8.11
CA ALA A 105 -11.76 -0.28 -7.67
C ALA A 105 -10.82 -1.29 -6.98
N ARG A 106 -9.55 -1.39 -7.41
CA ARG A 106 -8.55 -2.22 -6.71
C ARG A 106 -8.19 -1.65 -5.35
N PHE A 107 -8.05 -0.33 -5.24
CA PHE A 107 -7.77 0.33 -3.97
C PHE A 107 -8.94 0.22 -3.00
N ASP A 108 -10.18 0.38 -3.47
CA ASP A 108 -11.38 0.23 -2.67
C ASP A 108 -11.47 -1.20 -2.08
N ARG A 109 -11.17 -2.22 -2.90
CA ARG A 109 -11.09 -3.62 -2.42
C ARG A 109 -10.01 -3.83 -1.37
N ALA A 110 -8.86 -3.17 -1.50
CA ALA A 110 -7.83 -3.23 -0.47
C ALA A 110 -8.30 -2.56 0.83
N ALA A 111 -9.00 -1.43 0.75
CA ALA A 111 -9.59 -0.77 1.90
C ALA A 111 -10.66 -1.65 2.58
N GLU A 112 -11.51 -2.32 1.80
CA GLU A 112 -12.48 -3.30 2.30
C GLU A 112 -11.80 -4.47 3.00
N TYR A 113 -10.76 -5.04 2.38
CA TYR A 113 -9.96 -6.10 2.99
C TYR A 113 -9.42 -5.70 4.37
N PHE A 114 -8.87 -4.49 4.53
CA PHE A 114 -8.40 -4.03 5.84
C PHE A 114 -9.54 -3.79 6.83
N LYS A 115 -10.71 -3.34 6.38
CA LYS A 115 -11.91 -3.23 7.26
C LYS A 115 -12.35 -4.61 7.76
N ASP A 116 -12.32 -5.63 6.89
CA ASP A 116 -12.67 -7.01 7.25
C ASP A 116 -11.69 -7.61 8.25
N LEU A 117 -10.43 -7.15 8.26
CA LEU A 117 -9.44 -7.45 9.30
C LEU A 117 -9.67 -6.71 10.63
N GLY A 118 -10.65 -5.81 10.69
CA GLY A 118 -11.03 -5.07 11.91
C GLY A 118 -10.37 -3.71 12.08
N PHE A 119 -9.72 -3.17 11.05
CA PHE A 119 -9.15 -1.82 11.10
C PHE A 119 -10.20 -0.72 10.86
N GLU A 120 -10.04 0.39 11.55
CA GLU A 120 -10.59 1.68 11.13
C GLU A 120 -9.71 2.24 10.00
N VAL A 121 -10.23 2.23 8.76
CA VAL A 121 -9.46 2.56 7.57
C VAL A 121 -9.73 3.98 7.09
N LYS A 122 -8.67 4.79 7.00
CA LYS A 122 -8.66 6.08 6.29
C LYS A 122 -7.96 5.90 4.95
N THR A 123 -8.63 6.29 3.87
CA THR A 123 -8.10 6.14 2.50
C THR A 123 -7.68 7.48 1.93
N ILE A 124 -6.50 7.52 1.32
CA ILE A 124 -6.03 8.66 0.55
C ILE A 124 -6.11 8.30 -0.94
N PRO A 125 -7.02 8.93 -1.71
CA PRO A 125 -7.26 8.57 -3.11
C PRO A 125 -6.07 8.84 -4.01
N LEU A 126 -6.07 8.17 -5.17
CA LEU A 126 -5.05 8.30 -6.21
C LEU A 126 -4.82 9.73 -6.74
N ALA A 127 -5.83 10.60 -6.62
CA ALA A 127 -5.82 11.95 -7.17
C ALA A 127 -5.18 13.01 -6.25
N GLU A 128 -4.90 12.69 -4.98
CA GLU A 128 -4.51 13.67 -3.96
C GLU A 128 -3.00 13.68 -3.63
N ARG A 129 -2.15 13.32 -4.59
CA ARG A 129 -0.68 13.20 -4.38
C ARG A 129 0.14 14.22 -5.16
#